data_AF-A0A820D4X9-F1
#
_entry.id   AF-A0A820D4X9-F1
#
_cell.length_a   1.000
_cell.length_b   1.000
_cell.length_c   1.000
_cell.angle_alpha   90.00
_cell.angle_beta   90.00
_cell.angle_gamma   90.00
#
_symmetry.space_group_name_H-M   'P 1'
#
loop_
_entity.id
_entity.type
_entity.pdbx_description
1 polymer ?
#
loop_
_entity_poly.entity_id
_entity_poly.type
_entity_poly.pdbx_seq_one_letter_code
_entity_poly.pdbx_strand_id
1 'polypeptide(L)'
;MIVINYFLNNFVFPREAKQFPHKLVASAWDLASSLRSKIVTGFSGTNDTQLLLPVHIQECDLPELQKTDAMLLTIYYNRKMKLTNIYHLNIGALFIDGSNRDIAVKWLNLSNKNKIDYAVYFDFDSIVFCDRQLHHYRFETSPTGERLDRCVFFLDEIYTRGTDLKFPNGFQAAVTLGNGLTKNSNEVHQQIITLKKRSPIGHKKNRCNTKQSTWDGLHHWAAQSISFQRKVRAFQEIQWENQQQSITSTMMKKLINECLEPEIIELKHMQGTAKVLEIIEKIYIARCQQCNHHSSTIIHNIVLRRLHEYGGTKQRLSQLLDEEQQRELEYELEEERQLAQPLSSKPCCPRLNTEIIQLCDINSQVMNLARLSNVFHPLPHAFTGIKFFKQCQPNSWPSNFWISTEFQRVTETKLISLDPFMRPPRWIIVYRNQHIIFITAFEANWLMVYLTSKSPVTTLRLLLPRVKRFQSIFVNTPTLTVPSLIGISNRIIPYFIANEWLVQLFVFNGTRYFDIVDEQTAYCQCLSLCPQPRTSIEKAAFGNGWIAVDEFVSDSNHRRCLSINQARFTLNPLTFVKQLIENRNNFQAPLSSYVGSIICNSYKTYGTITE
;
A
#
# COMPACT_ATOMS: atom_id res chain seq x y z
N MET A 1 26.16 -31.91 27.67
CA MET A 1 26.31 -30.51 28.15
C MET A 1 27.66 -29.92 27.74
N ILE A 2 28.79 -30.23 28.41
CA ILE A 2 30.08 -29.53 28.23
C ILE A 2 30.53 -29.40 26.75
N VAL A 3 30.54 -30.51 25.99
CA VAL A 3 30.93 -30.52 24.57
C VAL A 3 30.02 -29.64 23.69
N ILE A 4 28.72 -29.62 23.98
CA ILE A 4 27.73 -28.82 23.24
C ILE A 4 27.97 -27.32 23.52
N ASN A 5 28.16 -26.95 24.80
CA ASN A 5 28.46 -25.56 25.17
C ASN A 5 29.80 -25.10 24.58
N TYR A 6 30.82 -25.97 24.55
CA TYR A 6 32.10 -25.67 23.92
C TYR A 6 31.96 -25.44 22.40
N PHE A 7 31.17 -26.27 21.71
CA PHE A 7 30.92 -26.10 20.28
C PHE A 7 30.16 -24.79 19.98
N LEU A 8 29.08 -24.53 20.72
CA LEU A 8 28.28 -23.32 20.57
C LEU A 8 29.09 -22.05 20.82
N ASN A 9 29.84 -21.98 21.92
CA ASN A 9 30.57 -20.78 22.34
C ASN A 9 31.86 -20.48 21.54
N ASN A 10 32.34 -21.42 20.72
CA ASN A 10 33.58 -21.25 19.96
C ASN A 10 33.42 -21.32 18.43
N PHE A 11 32.38 -21.97 17.92
CA PHE A 11 32.21 -22.20 16.48
C PHE A 11 30.86 -21.73 15.91
N VAL A 12 29.80 -21.67 16.72
CA VAL A 12 28.44 -21.30 16.25
C VAL A 12 28.11 -19.84 16.54
N PHE A 13 28.37 -19.37 17.76
CA PHE A 13 28.10 -17.98 18.12
C PHE A 13 29.25 -17.05 17.67
N PRO A 14 28.94 -15.92 17.01
CA PRO A 14 29.92 -14.87 16.71
C PRO A 14 30.67 -14.40 17.97
N ARG A 15 31.83 -13.75 17.83
CA ARG A 15 32.56 -13.20 18.99
C ARG A 15 31.72 -12.16 19.74
N GLU A 16 30.88 -11.47 19.00
CA GLU A 16 29.94 -10.43 19.39
C GLU A 16 28.71 -10.99 20.13
N ALA A 17 28.49 -12.32 20.07
CA ALA A 17 27.43 -13.03 20.78
C ALA A 17 27.93 -13.76 22.04
N LYS A 18 29.21 -13.59 22.41
CA LYS A 18 29.77 -14.12 23.66
C LYS A 18 29.35 -13.23 24.83
N GLN A 19 28.68 -13.81 25.82
CA GLN A 19 28.42 -13.13 27.09
C GLN A 19 29.71 -12.98 27.88
N PHE A 20 29.98 -11.78 28.38
CA PHE A 20 31.08 -11.54 29.30
C PHE A 20 30.59 -11.77 30.75
N PRO A 21 31.47 -12.18 31.68
CA PRO A 21 31.09 -12.33 33.09
C PRO A 21 30.80 -10.98 33.75
N HIS A 22 31.48 -9.93 33.28
CA HIS A 22 31.39 -8.58 33.80
C HIS A 22 31.44 -7.56 32.66
N LYS A 23 30.70 -6.47 32.85
CA LYS A 23 30.67 -5.29 31.98
C LYS A 23 31.27 -4.07 32.67
N LEU A 24 31.75 -3.13 31.87
CA LEU A 24 32.14 -1.79 32.28
C LEU A 24 31.41 -0.79 31.37
N VAL A 25 30.42 -0.10 31.92
CA VAL A 25 29.49 0.75 31.15
C VAL A 25 29.72 2.23 31.46
N ALA A 26 29.63 3.07 30.43
CA ALA A 26 29.53 4.52 30.55
C ALA A 26 28.14 4.99 30.12
N SER A 27 27.58 5.93 30.87
CA SER A 27 26.21 6.44 30.72
C SER A 27 26.20 7.97 30.62
N ALA A 28 25.02 8.55 30.37
CA ALA A 28 24.86 10.01 30.38
C ALA A 28 25.30 10.64 31.73
N TRP A 29 25.12 9.93 32.85
CA TRP A 29 25.56 10.38 34.17
C TRP A 29 27.09 10.55 34.28
N ASP A 30 27.85 9.66 33.65
CA ASP A 30 29.32 9.74 33.60
C ASP A 30 29.80 10.88 32.69
N LEU A 31 29.03 11.15 31.62
CA LEU A 31 29.33 12.24 30.69
C LEU A 31 29.08 13.62 31.31
N ALA A 32 28.00 13.75 32.07
CA ALA A 32 27.55 14.97 32.74
C ALA A 32 28.20 15.23 34.12
N SER A 33 29.12 14.37 34.57
CA SER A 33 29.73 14.47 35.90
C SER A 33 30.42 15.82 36.15
N SER A 34 30.13 16.44 37.29
CA SER A 34 30.78 17.67 37.77
C SER A 34 32.28 17.55 38.03
N LEU A 35 32.82 16.33 38.06
CA LEU A 35 34.27 16.07 38.07
C LEU A 35 34.96 16.49 36.76
N ARG A 36 34.20 16.69 35.68
CA ARG A 36 34.68 17.32 34.45
C ARG A 36 34.43 18.82 34.58
N SER A 37 35.49 19.62 34.44
CA SER A 37 35.47 21.09 34.47
C SER A 37 34.81 21.75 33.24
N LYS A 38 33.76 21.11 32.71
CA LYS A 38 33.02 21.53 31.52
C LYS A 38 31.59 21.89 31.91
N ILE A 39 31.10 22.99 31.35
CA ILE A 39 29.70 23.40 31.49
C ILE A 39 28.80 22.34 30.85
N VAL A 40 27.84 21.81 31.61
CA VAL A 40 26.85 20.84 31.13
C VAL A 40 25.46 21.48 31.25
N THR A 41 25.01 22.07 30.14
CA THR A 41 23.76 22.83 30.08
C THR A 41 22.77 22.21 29.11
N GLY A 42 21.54 22.00 29.56
CA GLY A 42 20.38 21.69 28.71
C GLY A 42 19.79 22.97 28.12
N PHE A 43 19.13 22.87 26.96
CA PHE A 43 18.55 24.00 26.26
C PHE A 43 17.16 23.60 25.76
N SER A 44 16.13 24.40 26.05
CA SER A 44 14.74 24.40 25.53
C SER A 44 14.23 23.16 24.76
N GLY A 45 14.87 22.78 23.64
CA GLY A 45 14.54 21.54 22.93
C GLY A 45 14.83 20.24 23.71
N THR A 46 15.44 20.29 24.90
CA THR A 46 15.59 19.13 25.79
C THR A 46 14.45 18.97 26.80
N ASN A 47 13.54 19.95 26.91
CA ASN A 47 12.54 20.02 27.98
C ASN A 47 11.60 18.80 28.00
N ASP A 48 11.24 18.25 26.83
CA ASP A 48 10.45 17.01 26.70
C ASP A 48 11.10 15.77 27.35
N THR A 49 12.42 15.82 27.58
CA THR A 49 13.22 14.74 28.17
C THR A 49 13.92 15.13 29.47
N GLN A 50 13.64 16.31 30.04
CA GLN A 50 14.19 16.85 31.30
C GLN A 50 14.24 15.79 32.42
N LEU A 51 13.17 15.01 32.56
CA LEU A 51 13.01 13.96 33.58
C LEU A 51 14.05 12.83 33.46
N LEU A 52 14.60 12.60 32.27
CA LEU A 52 15.61 11.59 31.96
C LEU A 52 17.04 12.15 31.88
N LEU A 53 17.22 13.46 32.08
CA LEU A 53 18.56 14.05 32.12
C LEU A 53 19.26 13.75 33.46
N PRO A 54 20.59 13.51 33.46
CA PRO A 54 21.39 13.43 34.68
C PRO A 54 21.25 14.68 35.55
N VAL A 55 21.27 14.52 36.87
CA VAL A 55 21.05 15.60 37.86
C VAL A 55 22.07 16.76 37.81
N HIS A 56 23.19 16.56 37.12
CA HIS A 56 24.24 17.57 36.96
C HIS A 56 24.01 18.49 35.76
N ILE A 57 23.04 18.19 34.89
CA ILE A 57 22.67 19.07 33.77
C ILE A 57 21.78 20.19 34.32
N GLN A 58 22.22 21.43 34.16
CA GLN A 58 21.41 22.61 34.45
C GLN A 58 20.70 23.06 33.18
N GLU A 59 19.40 23.30 33.22
CA GLU A 59 18.68 23.81 32.05
C GLU A 59 18.78 25.34 31.95
N CYS A 60 18.97 25.80 30.71
CA CYS A 60 18.96 27.21 30.35
C CYS A 60 17.94 27.40 29.21
N ASP A 61 16.70 27.67 29.59
CA ASP A 61 15.64 28.05 28.66
C ASP A 61 15.93 29.43 28.07
N LEU A 62 16.47 29.45 26.85
CA LEU A 62 16.64 30.67 26.09
C LEU A 62 15.25 31.19 25.67
N PRO A 63 14.85 32.43 26.03
CA PRO A 63 13.52 32.98 25.71
C PRO A 63 13.19 33.00 24.22
N GLU A 64 14.22 33.04 23.38
CA GLU A 64 14.16 33.00 21.92
C GLU A 64 13.70 31.62 21.39
N LEU A 65 13.93 30.55 22.16
CA LEU A 65 13.64 29.17 21.79
C LEU A 65 12.42 28.57 22.49
N GLN A 66 11.79 29.28 23.44
CA GLN A 66 10.50 28.90 24.04
C GLN A 66 9.32 28.83 23.05
N LYS A 67 9.53 29.23 21.78
CA LYS A 67 8.50 29.20 20.72
C LYS A 67 8.69 28.07 19.71
N THR A 68 9.75 27.27 19.85
CA THR A 68 10.18 26.34 18.79
C THR A 68 9.15 25.23 18.53
N ASP A 69 8.46 24.78 19.59
CA ASP A 69 7.51 23.66 19.58
C ASP A 69 6.31 23.89 18.66
N ALA A 70 5.88 25.15 18.49
CA ALA A 70 4.77 25.53 17.62
C ALA A 70 5.19 26.26 16.33
N MET A 71 6.39 26.86 16.29
CA MET A 71 6.81 27.70 15.14
C MET A 71 7.32 26.93 13.93
N LEU A 72 7.71 25.64 14.05
CA LEU A 72 8.32 24.90 12.94
C LEU A 72 7.43 24.83 11.69
N LEU A 73 6.11 24.65 11.86
CA LEU A 73 5.11 24.70 10.78
C LEU A 73 5.11 26.06 10.04
N THR A 74 5.18 27.16 10.79
CA THR A 74 5.11 28.53 10.28
C THR A 74 6.41 28.98 9.63
N ILE A 75 7.56 28.54 10.17
CA ILE A 75 8.89 28.83 9.61
C ILE A 75 9.09 28.10 8.27
N TYR A 76 8.61 26.86 8.15
CA TYR A 76 8.61 26.12 6.87
C TYR A 76 7.77 26.82 5.80
N TYR A 77 6.63 27.38 6.17
CA TYR A 77 5.72 28.07 5.24
C TYR A 77 6.28 29.40 4.71
N ASN A 78 6.92 30.20 5.57
CA ASN A 78 7.41 31.54 5.20
C ASN A 78 8.70 31.51 4.35
N ARG A 79 9.50 30.44 4.43
CA ARG A 79 10.58 30.20 3.45
C ARG A 79 9.97 29.66 2.16
N LYS A 80 9.76 30.55 1.18
CA LYS A 80 9.20 30.33 -0.19
C LYS A 80 9.83 29.14 -0.95
N MET A 81 9.54 27.92 -0.53
CA MET A 81 9.87 26.70 -1.22
C MET A 81 8.89 26.50 -2.38
N LYS A 82 9.24 27.03 -3.56
CA LYS A 82 8.61 26.72 -4.86
C LYS A 82 8.94 25.27 -5.29
N LEU A 83 8.75 24.31 -4.39
CA LEU A 83 9.09 22.92 -4.63
C LEU A 83 7.92 22.20 -5.30
N THR A 84 8.26 21.29 -6.20
CA THR A 84 7.30 20.50 -6.97
C THR A 84 7.62 19.04 -6.78
N ASN A 85 6.63 18.27 -6.34
CA ASN A 85 6.71 16.84 -6.04
C ASN A 85 7.62 16.55 -4.83
N ILE A 86 7.07 16.77 -3.63
CA ILE A 86 7.78 16.58 -2.36
C ILE A 86 7.30 15.30 -1.65
N TYR A 87 8.27 14.49 -1.24
CA TYR A 87 8.16 13.41 -0.27
C TYR A 87 8.37 13.99 1.12
N HIS A 88 7.43 13.82 2.06
CA HIS A 88 7.64 14.24 3.45
C HIS A 88 7.74 13.04 4.38
N LEU A 89 8.94 12.88 4.94
CA LEU A 89 9.26 11.90 5.98
C LEU A 89 9.20 12.58 7.34
N ASN A 90 8.31 12.12 8.23
CA ASN A 90 8.28 12.60 9.62
C ASN A 90 8.86 11.56 10.57
N ILE A 91 10.14 11.71 10.90
CA ILE A 91 10.88 10.85 11.82
C ILE A 91 10.96 11.60 13.15
N GLY A 92 10.30 11.14 14.22
CA GLY A 92 10.31 11.80 15.53
C GLY A 92 9.16 12.78 15.78
N ALA A 93 7.94 12.42 15.37
CA ALA A 93 6.67 12.92 15.93
C ALA A 93 6.42 14.46 15.99
N LEU A 94 6.87 15.24 15.01
CA LEU A 94 6.65 16.71 14.95
C LEU A 94 5.21 17.18 14.62
N PHE A 95 4.25 16.25 14.48
CA PHE A 95 2.84 16.56 14.23
C PHE A 95 1.97 15.83 15.26
N ILE A 96 1.80 16.47 16.42
CA ILE A 96 0.99 15.93 17.54
C ILE A 96 -0.51 16.11 17.25
N ASP A 97 -0.89 17.19 16.56
CA ASP A 97 -2.27 17.58 16.27
C ASP A 97 -2.68 17.23 14.81
N GLY A 98 -3.13 15.99 14.59
CA GLY A 98 -3.78 15.57 13.35
C GLY A 98 -3.46 14.14 12.93
N SER A 99 -4.36 13.51 12.17
CA SER A 99 -4.11 12.21 11.56
C SER A 99 -3.24 12.31 10.30
N ASN A 100 -2.68 11.18 9.85
CA ASN A 100 -1.95 11.10 8.58
C ASN A 100 -2.77 11.64 7.40
N ARG A 101 -4.09 11.39 7.41
CA ARG A 101 -5.06 11.93 6.45
C ARG A 101 -5.09 13.46 6.49
N ASP A 102 -5.22 14.05 7.67
CA ASP A 102 -5.38 15.50 7.83
C ASP A 102 -4.15 16.25 7.31
N ILE A 103 -2.95 15.75 7.64
CA ILE A 103 -1.68 16.32 7.20
C ILE A 103 -1.53 16.20 5.68
N ALA A 104 -1.78 15.01 5.12
CA ALA A 104 -1.66 14.76 3.69
C ALA A 104 -2.68 15.54 2.85
N VAL A 105 -3.94 15.63 3.30
CA VAL A 105 -4.99 16.47 2.68
C VAL A 105 -4.65 17.95 2.77
N LYS A 106 -4.10 18.43 3.90
CA LYS A 106 -3.67 19.81 4.05
C LYS A 106 -2.53 20.15 3.07
N TRP A 107 -1.57 19.26 2.86
CA TRP A 107 -0.57 19.44 1.79
C TRP A 107 -1.13 19.32 0.38
N LEU A 108 -2.10 18.44 0.12
CA LEU A 108 -2.77 18.40 -1.19
C LEU A 108 -3.40 19.77 -1.51
N ASN A 109 -4.08 20.37 -0.54
CA ASN A 109 -4.69 21.70 -0.69
C ASN A 109 -3.67 22.83 -0.89
N LEU A 110 -2.48 22.73 -0.28
CA LEU A 110 -1.39 23.69 -0.45
C LEU A 110 -0.57 23.48 -1.75
N SER A 111 -0.59 22.28 -2.31
CA SER A 111 0.18 21.92 -3.51
C SER A 111 -0.42 22.46 -4.81
N ASN A 112 0.42 22.64 -5.84
CA ASN A 112 0.01 23.19 -7.13
C ASN A 112 -0.98 22.25 -7.88
N LYS A 113 -2.21 22.73 -8.08
CA LYS A 113 -3.32 22.02 -8.75
C LYS A 113 -3.01 21.50 -10.16
N ASN A 114 -2.07 22.10 -10.89
CA ASN A 114 -1.73 21.66 -12.25
C ASN A 114 -0.70 20.52 -12.26
N LYS A 115 0.03 20.34 -11.15
CA LYS A 115 1.12 19.34 -11.01
C LYS A 115 0.76 18.17 -10.10
N ILE A 116 0.08 18.43 -8.99
CA ILE A 116 -0.32 17.42 -8.01
C ILE A 116 -1.84 17.21 -8.09
N ASP A 117 -2.25 15.95 -8.27
CA ASP A 117 -3.65 15.52 -8.29
C ASP A 117 -4.05 14.81 -6.98
N TYR A 118 -3.10 14.15 -6.30
CA TYR A 118 -3.36 13.26 -5.17
C TYR A 118 -2.41 13.49 -3.98
N ALA A 119 -2.90 13.20 -2.78
CA ALA A 119 -2.08 12.94 -1.59
C ALA A 119 -2.04 11.44 -1.31
N VAL A 120 -0.90 10.96 -0.81
CA VAL A 120 -0.66 9.58 -0.42
C VAL A 120 -0.26 9.56 1.05
N TYR A 121 -0.91 8.71 1.82
CA TYR A 121 -0.63 8.51 3.23
C TYR A 121 -1.02 7.08 3.65
N PHE A 122 -0.58 6.67 4.83
CA PHE A 122 -1.02 5.43 5.45
C PHE A 122 -2.24 5.66 6.33
N ASP A 123 -3.31 4.92 6.03
CA ASP A 123 -4.49 4.78 6.89
C ASP A 123 -4.45 3.38 7.51
N PHE A 124 -4.09 3.31 8.79
CA PHE A 124 -3.57 2.07 9.39
C PHE A 124 -2.51 1.45 8.46
N ASP A 125 -2.52 0.13 8.28
CA ASP A 125 -1.48 -0.60 7.56
C ASP A 125 -1.76 -0.68 6.04
N SER A 126 -2.38 0.35 5.45
CA SER A 126 -2.72 0.41 4.03
C SER A 126 -2.42 1.76 3.41
N ILE A 127 -1.81 1.76 2.22
CA ILE A 127 -1.53 2.98 1.45
C ILE A 127 -2.83 3.47 0.80
N VAL A 128 -3.19 4.72 1.10
CA VAL A 128 -4.39 5.39 0.59
C VAL A 128 -4.00 6.59 -0.25
N PHE A 129 -4.55 6.66 -1.46
CA PHE A 129 -4.61 7.86 -2.28
C PHE A 129 -5.86 8.67 -1.94
N CYS A 130 -5.71 9.97 -1.69
CA CYS A 130 -6.79 10.93 -1.57
C CYS A 130 -6.72 11.94 -2.71
N ASP A 131 -7.83 12.17 -3.41
CA ASP A 131 -7.91 13.16 -4.50
C ASP A 131 -8.31 14.56 -4.01
N ARG A 132 -8.32 15.54 -4.92
CA ARG A 132 -8.72 16.93 -4.60
C ARG A 132 -10.21 17.11 -4.30
N GLN A 133 -11.03 16.08 -4.48
CA GLN A 133 -12.45 16.03 -4.11
C GLN A 133 -12.66 15.28 -2.78
N LEU A 134 -11.56 14.85 -2.12
CA LEU A 134 -11.53 14.06 -0.89
C LEU A 134 -12.06 12.63 -1.04
N HIS A 135 -12.04 12.06 -2.24
CA HIS A 135 -12.27 10.63 -2.45
C HIS A 135 -11.01 9.81 -2.14
N HIS A 136 -11.22 8.62 -1.56
CA HIS A 136 -10.16 7.74 -1.10
C HIS A 136 -10.08 6.46 -1.95
N TYR A 137 -8.87 6.07 -2.35
CA TYR A 137 -8.60 4.86 -3.14
C TYR A 137 -7.44 4.08 -2.53
N ARG A 138 -7.63 2.77 -2.30
CA ARG A 138 -6.52 1.90 -1.84
C ARG A 138 -5.52 1.65 -2.97
N PHE A 139 -4.25 1.58 -2.62
CA PHE A 139 -3.15 1.48 -3.57
C PHE A 139 -3.28 0.31 -4.55
N GLU A 140 -3.64 -0.88 -4.08
CA GLU A 140 -3.75 -2.10 -4.92
C GLU A 140 -4.86 -2.00 -5.97
N THR A 141 -5.86 -1.16 -5.72
CA THR A 141 -7.04 -0.97 -6.59
C THR A 141 -6.94 0.26 -7.49
N SER A 142 -5.97 1.14 -7.25
CA SER A 142 -5.92 2.46 -7.88
C SER A 142 -4.87 2.55 -8.98
N PRO A 143 -5.22 3.07 -10.19
CA PRO A 143 -4.24 3.37 -11.24
C PRO A 143 -3.26 4.48 -10.87
N THR A 144 -3.48 5.20 -9.77
CA THR A 144 -2.60 6.27 -9.32
C THR A 144 -1.23 5.75 -8.86
N GLY A 145 -1.11 4.45 -8.59
CA GLY A 145 0.17 3.75 -8.46
C GLY A 145 1.09 3.87 -9.69
N GLU A 146 0.52 4.11 -10.88
CA GLU A 146 1.27 4.37 -12.12
C GLU A 146 1.57 5.88 -12.34
N ARG A 147 1.04 6.78 -11.49
CA ARG A 147 1.14 8.25 -11.61
C ARG A 147 1.64 8.92 -10.33
N LEU A 148 2.66 8.31 -9.71
CA LEU A 148 3.35 8.83 -8.53
C LEU A 148 4.02 10.20 -8.80
N ASP A 149 4.18 10.59 -10.07
CA ASP A 149 4.67 11.89 -10.53
C ASP A 149 3.72 13.06 -10.24
N ARG A 150 2.46 12.77 -9.90
CA ARG A 150 1.43 13.78 -9.55
C ARG A 150 0.90 13.60 -8.13
N CYS A 151 1.69 12.99 -7.28
CA CYS A 151 1.35 12.70 -5.89
C CYS A 151 2.26 13.50 -4.93
N VAL A 152 1.69 13.95 -3.81
CA VAL A 152 2.46 14.28 -2.59
C VAL A 152 2.34 13.13 -1.61
N PHE A 153 3.37 12.87 -0.82
CA PHE A 153 3.38 11.75 0.12
C PHE A 153 3.67 12.26 1.53
N PHE A 154 2.90 11.76 2.50
CA PHE A 154 3.21 11.87 3.91
C PHE A 154 3.41 10.48 4.49
N LEU A 155 4.62 10.20 4.99
CA LEU A 155 4.89 9.02 5.79
C LEU A 155 5.23 9.45 7.23
N ASP A 156 4.52 8.84 8.19
CA ASP A 156 4.88 8.89 9.61
C ASP A 156 6.04 7.93 9.91
N GLU A 157 6.66 8.08 11.06
CA GLU A 157 7.80 7.28 11.53
C GLU A 157 7.57 5.76 11.41
N ILE A 158 6.34 5.29 11.63
CA ILE A 158 5.99 3.86 11.62
C ILE A 158 6.05 3.31 10.19
N TYR A 159 5.48 4.04 9.22
CA TYR A 159 5.34 3.59 7.84
C TYR A 159 6.49 4.00 6.91
N THR A 160 7.56 4.56 7.47
CA THR A 160 8.82 4.81 6.73
C THR A 160 9.72 3.59 6.60
N ARG A 161 9.47 2.53 7.37
CA ARG A 161 10.10 1.22 7.24
C ARG A 161 9.17 0.30 6.42
N GLY A 162 9.75 -0.57 5.58
CA GLY A 162 9.01 -1.55 4.76
C GLY A 162 8.24 -1.05 3.53
N THR A 163 8.21 0.26 3.27
CA THR A 163 7.42 0.84 2.16
C THR A 163 8.26 1.01 0.88
N ASP A 164 8.24 0.04 -0.04
CA ASP A 164 8.82 0.20 -1.39
C ASP A 164 7.85 0.96 -2.33
N LEU A 165 8.16 2.24 -2.59
CA LEU A 165 7.46 3.08 -3.55
C LEU A 165 8.43 3.56 -4.64
N LYS A 166 8.10 3.24 -5.89
CA LYS A 166 8.95 3.54 -7.06
C LYS A 166 8.78 4.98 -7.53
N PHE A 167 9.41 5.92 -6.82
CA PHE A 167 9.33 7.34 -7.14
C PHE A 167 9.92 7.67 -8.53
N PRO A 168 9.28 8.57 -9.31
CA PRO A 168 9.80 9.02 -10.60
C PRO A 168 11.11 9.83 -10.48
N ASN A 169 11.88 9.85 -11.56
CA ASN A 169 13.11 10.63 -11.64
C ASN A 169 12.85 12.13 -11.36
N GLY A 170 13.67 12.72 -10.48
CA GLY A 170 13.55 14.14 -10.09
C GLY A 170 12.62 14.41 -8.90
N PHE A 171 12.08 13.38 -8.24
CA PHE A 171 11.38 13.54 -6.97
C PHE A 171 12.28 14.18 -5.89
N GLN A 172 11.73 15.02 -5.03
CA GLN A 172 12.46 15.70 -3.96
C GLN A 172 11.92 15.26 -2.61
N ALA A 173 12.78 15.14 -1.60
CA ALA A 173 12.38 14.73 -0.25
C ALA A 173 12.73 15.78 0.79
N ALA A 174 11.80 15.99 1.72
CA ALA A 174 11.98 16.74 2.96
C ALA A 174 11.82 15.76 4.13
N VAL A 175 12.85 15.68 4.97
CA VAL A 175 12.83 14.88 6.19
C VAL A 175 12.72 15.84 7.37
N THR A 176 11.69 15.70 8.20
CA THR A 176 11.65 16.31 9.53
C THR A 176 12.25 15.32 10.52
N LEU A 177 13.26 15.79 11.27
CA LEU A 177 13.93 15.04 12.33
C LEU A 177 13.45 15.60 13.67
N GLY A 178 12.91 14.73 14.52
CA GLY A 178 12.65 15.03 15.93
C GLY A 178 13.94 15.38 16.66
N ASN A 179 13.83 16.21 17.70
CA ASN A 179 15.01 16.72 18.38
C ASN A 179 15.77 15.57 19.08
N GLY A 180 17.09 15.51 18.89
CA GLY A 180 17.94 14.40 19.35
C GLY A 180 18.30 13.36 18.26
N LEU A 181 17.57 13.30 17.14
CA LEU A 181 17.97 12.46 15.99
C LEU A 181 19.10 13.13 15.21
N THR A 182 20.33 12.66 15.42
CA THR A 182 21.48 13.12 14.62
C THR A 182 21.35 12.65 13.16
N LYS A 183 21.90 13.43 12.23
CA LYS A 183 21.98 13.10 10.79
C LYS A 183 22.74 11.78 10.49
N ASN A 184 23.44 11.25 11.50
CA ASN A 184 24.23 10.03 11.48
C ASN A 184 23.59 8.90 12.32
N SER A 185 22.33 9.04 12.78
CA SER A 185 21.64 7.87 13.33
C SER A 185 21.52 6.81 12.23
N ASN A 186 21.71 5.54 12.59
CA ASN A 186 21.61 4.45 11.62
C ASN A 186 20.22 4.40 10.97
N GLU A 187 19.18 4.90 11.64
CA GLU A 187 17.82 5.02 11.10
C GLU A 187 17.77 5.97 9.90
N VAL A 188 18.40 7.16 10.00
CA VAL A 188 18.50 8.12 8.90
C VAL A 188 19.40 7.60 7.77
N HIS A 189 20.45 6.84 8.10
CA HIS A 189 21.40 6.32 7.11
C HIS A 189 20.86 5.09 6.34
N GLN A 190 20.24 4.12 7.04
CA GLN A 190 19.60 2.95 6.43
C GLN A 190 18.52 3.40 5.42
N GLN A 191 17.66 4.36 5.81
CA GLN A 191 16.58 4.87 4.97
C GLN A 191 17.04 5.59 3.69
N ILE A 192 18.31 6.04 3.61
CA ILE A 192 18.91 6.63 2.40
C ILE A 192 19.62 5.55 1.55
N ILE A 193 20.04 4.44 2.17
CA ILE A 193 20.86 3.38 1.55
C ILE A 193 20.03 2.33 0.81
N THR A 194 18.70 2.30 0.99
CA THR A 194 17.73 1.38 0.34
C THR A 194 17.57 1.56 -1.18
N LEU A 195 18.59 2.07 -1.88
CA LEU A 195 18.73 2.00 -3.34
C LEU A 195 19.47 0.74 -3.82
N LYS A 196 20.06 -0.10 -2.93
CA LYS A 196 20.74 -1.35 -3.31
C LYS A 196 20.61 -2.52 -2.30
N LYS A 197 19.77 -3.51 -2.68
CA LYS A 197 19.77 -4.97 -2.33
C LYS A 197 18.96 -5.50 -1.12
N ARG A 198 17.77 -6.04 -1.43
CA ARG A 198 17.16 -7.38 -1.10
C ARG A 198 17.43 -8.14 0.24
N SER A 199 16.38 -8.84 0.69
CA SER A 199 16.28 -10.13 1.48
C SER A 199 15.98 -10.02 3.03
N PRO A 200 15.42 -11.04 3.74
CA PRO A 200 14.07 -10.90 4.37
C PRO A 200 13.77 -11.47 5.82
N ILE A 201 12.70 -10.97 6.50
CA ILE A 201 11.71 -11.66 7.43
C ILE A 201 12.07 -11.93 8.97
N GLY A 202 11.40 -11.28 9.99
CA GLY A 202 11.59 -11.36 11.51
C GLY A 202 10.67 -10.73 12.69
N HIS A 203 9.66 -9.82 12.55
CA HIS A 203 8.91 -8.89 13.51
C HIS A 203 8.26 -9.37 14.85
N LYS A 204 7.88 -8.39 15.72
CA LYS A 204 6.53 -8.29 16.36
C LYS A 204 6.16 -6.91 17.01
N LYS A 205 5.01 -6.33 16.58
CA LYS A 205 3.98 -5.53 17.32
C LYS A 205 4.29 -4.26 18.19
N ASN A 206 3.55 -3.20 17.83
CA ASN A 206 2.65 -2.33 18.63
C ASN A 206 3.14 -1.04 19.37
N ARG A 207 2.87 0.09 18.71
CA ARG A 207 2.45 1.43 19.18
C ARG A 207 2.04 1.60 20.67
N CYS A 208 2.74 2.46 21.44
CA CYS A 208 2.16 3.30 22.52
C CYS A 208 3.11 4.46 23.00
N ASN A 209 3.89 5.05 22.11
CA ASN A 209 5.31 5.32 22.47
C ASN A 209 5.61 6.49 23.42
N THR A 210 5.01 7.68 23.35
CA THR A 210 5.60 8.86 24.04
C THR A 210 5.59 8.78 25.57
N LYS A 211 4.42 8.67 26.21
CA LYS A 211 4.37 8.54 27.69
C LYS A 211 5.00 7.22 28.16
N GLN A 212 4.82 6.13 27.42
CA GLN A 212 5.41 4.82 27.74
C GLN A 212 6.95 4.88 27.75
N SER A 213 7.56 5.51 26.74
CA SER A 213 9.01 5.72 26.62
C SER A 213 9.58 6.52 27.80
N THR A 214 8.91 7.61 28.21
CA THR A 214 9.35 8.35 29.41
C THR A 214 9.32 7.49 30.68
N TRP A 215 8.37 6.56 30.80
CA TRP A 215 8.30 5.62 31.93
C TRP A 215 9.36 4.52 31.89
N ASP A 216 9.56 3.91 30.73
CA ASP A 216 10.57 2.87 30.57
C ASP A 216 11.98 3.45 30.78
N GLY A 217 12.25 4.64 30.21
CA GLY A 217 13.47 5.40 30.43
C GLY A 217 13.73 5.78 31.89
N LEU A 218 12.69 6.04 32.70
CA LEU A 218 12.84 6.41 34.13
C LEU A 218 13.46 5.29 34.98
N HIS A 219 13.11 4.02 34.70
CA HIS A 219 13.76 2.85 35.33
C HIS A 219 15.24 2.77 34.94
N HIS A 220 15.55 2.93 33.65
CA HIS A 220 16.91 2.86 33.13
C HIS A 220 17.78 4.02 33.63
N TRP A 221 17.24 5.24 33.71
CA TRP A 221 17.87 6.41 34.31
C TRP A 221 18.22 6.20 35.79
N ALA A 222 17.30 5.61 36.57
CA ALA A 222 17.54 5.30 37.97
C ALA A 222 18.62 4.23 38.16
N ALA A 223 18.62 3.16 37.35
CA ALA A 223 19.65 2.12 37.39
C ALA A 223 21.05 2.66 37.00
N GLN A 224 21.13 3.50 35.96
CA GLN A 224 22.38 4.19 35.58
C GLN A 224 22.95 5.06 36.70
N SER A 225 22.10 5.65 37.55
CA SER A 225 22.55 6.42 38.73
C SER A 225 23.33 5.55 39.73
N ILE A 226 23.01 4.25 39.85
CA ILE A 226 23.71 3.32 40.74
C ILE A 226 25.11 3.01 40.18
N SER A 227 25.18 2.69 38.88
CA SER A 227 26.44 2.51 38.14
C SER A 227 27.37 3.72 38.29
N PHE A 228 26.85 4.93 38.06
CA PHE A 228 27.59 6.18 38.23
C PHE A 228 28.13 6.36 39.65
N GLN A 229 27.29 6.21 40.67
CA GLN A 229 27.70 6.36 42.07
C GLN A 229 28.78 5.34 42.47
N ARG A 230 28.68 4.11 41.96
CA ARG A 230 29.70 3.08 42.16
C ARG A 230 31.05 3.50 41.58
N LYS A 231 31.10 3.98 40.34
CA LYS A 231 32.34 4.48 39.70
C LYS A 231 32.95 5.68 40.44
N VAL A 232 32.12 6.64 40.88
CA VAL A 232 32.59 7.79 41.66
C VAL A 232 33.22 7.33 42.99
N ARG A 233 32.58 6.41 43.71
CA ARG A 233 33.11 5.85 44.95
C ARG A 233 34.41 5.07 44.71
N ALA A 234 34.44 4.19 43.70
CA ALA A 234 35.62 3.40 43.34
C ALA A 234 36.85 4.29 43.07
N PHE A 235 36.64 5.48 42.50
CA PHE A 235 37.69 6.50 42.30
C PHE A 235 38.09 7.24 43.59
N GLN A 236 37.15 7.48 44.51
CA GLN A 236 37.40 8.11 45.82
C GLN A 236 38.10 7.18 46.82
N GLU A 237 37.89 5.87 46.73
CA GLU A 237 38.51 4.85 47.60
C GLU A 237 39.93 4.43 47.18
N ILE A 238 40.45 5.04 46.11
CA ILE A 238 41.88 5.05 45.83
C ILE A 238 42.51 6.03 46.83
N GLN A 239 43.47 5.55 47.62
CA GLN A 239 44.29 6.43 48.45
C GLN A 239 45.27 7.18 47.53
N TRP A 240 44.89 8.41 47.18
CA TRP A 240 45.74 9.34 46.45
C TRP A 240 46.73 9.97 47.42
N GLU A 241 48.02 9.68 47.26
CA GLU A 241 49.08 10.27 48.10
C GLU A 241 49.33 11.73 47.73
N ASN A 242 49.12 12.11 46.46
CA ASN A 242 49.24 13.47 45.93
C ASN A 242 48.42 13.65 44.64
N GLN A 243 48.02 14.89 44.31
CA GLN A 243 47.29 15.21 43.06
C GLN A 243 48.08 14.92 41.76
N GLN A 244 49.39 14.70 41.85
CA GLN A 244 50.28 14.39 40.71
C GLN A 244 50.83 12.95 40.74
N GLN A 245 50.30 12.07 41.60
CA GLN A 245 50.77 10.69 41.71
C GLN A 245 50.49 9.90 40.41
N SER A 246 51.47 9.15 39.93
CA SER A 246 51.30 8.27 38.77
C SER A 246 50.43 7.05 39.11
N ILE A 247 49.44 6.75 38.27
CA ILE A 247 48.53 5.63 38.48
C ILE A 247 49.31 4.31 38.39
N THR A 248 49.39 3.58 39.49
CA THR A 248 50.05 2.26 39.53
C THR A 248 49.14 1.15 38.99
N SER A 249 49.73 0.05 38.53
CA SER A 249 48.97 -1.11 38.03
C SER A 249 48.10 -1.79 39.10
N THR A 250 48.45 -1.66 40.38
CA THR A 250 47.67 -2.14 41.52
C THR A 250 46.47 -1.24 41.81
N MET A 251 46.65 0.09 41.80
CA MET A 251 45.55 1.06 41.90
C MET A 251 44.55 0.88 40.74
N MET A 252 45.04 0.70 39.51
CA MET A 252 44.18 0.47 38.34
C MET A 252 43.40 -0.85 38.43
N LYS A 253 44.02 -1.93 38.91
CA LYS A 253 43.31 -3.21 39.17
C LYS A 253 42.23 -3.07 40.24
N LYS A 254 42.51 -2.35 41.34
CA LYS A 254 41.52 -2.06 42.38
C LYS A 254 40.33 -1.28 41.80
N LEU A 255 40.60 -0.21 41.05
CA LEU A 255 39.58 0.61 40.40
C LEU A 255 38.71 -0.20 39.42
N ILE A 256 39.33 -1.05 38.59
CA ILE A 256 38.59 -1.91 37.65
C ILE A 256 37.68 -2.86 38.40
N ASN A 257 38.18 -3.58 39.40
CA ASN A 257 37.38 -4.53 40.19
C ASN A 257 36.18 -3.84 40.87
N GLU A 258 36.39 -2.67 41.45
CA GLU A 258 35.32 -1.87 42.07
C GLU A 258 34.34 -1.26 41.06
N CYS A 259 34.70 -1.15 39.77
CA CYS A 259 33.81 -0.66 38.71
C CYS A 259 33.08 -1.75 37.90
N LEU A 260 33.55 -3.01 37.91
CA LEU A 260 33.02 -4.10 37.07
C LEU A 260 31.65 -4.61 37.55
N GLU A 261 30.61 -4.46 36.73
CA GLU A 261 29.25 -4.94 37.01
C GLU A 261 29.07 -6.39 36.54
N PRO A 262 28.40 -7.27 37.30
CA PRO A 262 28.06 -8.62 36.83
C PRO A 262 27.09 -8.54 35.64
N GLU A 263 27.42 -9.22 34.54
CA GLU A 263 26.60 -9.26 33.33
C GLU A 263 25.88 -10.62 33.16
N ILE A 264 26.43 -11.69 33.73
CA ILE A 264 25.80 -13.02 33.70
C ILE A 264 24.58 -13.07 34.65
N ILE A 265 23.40 -13.22 34.06
CA ILE A 265 22.22 -13.75 34.73
C ILE A 265 22.10 -15.23 34.38
N GLU A 266 22.20 -16.11 35.38
CA GLU A 266 22.00 -17.55 35.15
C GLU A 266 20.57 -17.83 34.64
N LEU A 267 20.44 -18.78 33.71
CA LEU A 267 19.15 -19.21 33.15
C LEU A 267 18.10 -19.57 34.22
N LYS A 268 18.52 -20.12 35.37
CA LYS A 268 17.65 -20.44 36.50
C LYS A 268 16.99 -19.20 37.15
N HIS A 269 17.67 -18.05 37.12
CA HIS A 269 17.13 -16.77 37.60
C HIS A 269 16.26 -16.07 36.53
N MET A 270 16.54 -16.26 35.23
CA MET A 270 15.68 -15.75 34.15
C MET A 270 14.38 -16.55 33.94
N GLN A 271 14.38 -17.86 34.21
CA GLN A 271 13.27 -18.75 33.88
C GLN A 271 12.67 -19.53 35.08
N GLY A 272 13.36 -19.61 36.22
CA GLY A 272 13.03 -20.54 37.31
C GLY A 272 12.47 -19.92 38.59
N THR A 273 12.64 -18.62 38.83
CA THR A 273 11.93 -17.91 39.93
C THR A 273 10.61 -17.33 39.44
N ALA A 274 9.60 -17.30 40.30
CA ALA A 274 8.34 -16.64 39.99
C ALA A 274 8.59 -15.18 39.57
N LYS A 275 8.05 -14.77 38.43
CA LYS A 275 8.21 -13.42 37.89
C LYS A 275 7.40 -12.44 38.75
N VAL A 276 8.08 -11.68 39.59
CA VAL A 276 7.45 -10.73 40.52
C VAL A 276 7.36 -9.35 39.88
N LEU A 277 6.15 -8.82 39.79
CA LEU A 277 5.91 -7.42 39.45
C LEU A 277 6.09 -6.56 40.70
N GLU A 278 7.05 -5.64 40.67
CA GLU A 278 7.32 -4.70 41.76
C GLU A 278 7.32 -3.26 41.25
N ILE A 279 7.02 -2.32 42.17
CA ILE A 279 7.05 -0.89 41.87
C ILE A 279 8.50 -0.48 41.58
N ILE A 280 8.72 0.35 40.55
CA ILE A 280 10.07 0.77 40.10
C ILE A 280 10.92 1.32 41.25
N GLU A 281 10.32 2.11 42.15
CA GLU A 281 10.97 2.63 43.36
C GLU A 281 11.49 1.50 44.28
N LYS A 282 10.71 0.44 44.49
CA LYS A 282 11.12 -0.73 45.30
C LYS A 282 12.26 -1.51 44.64
N ILE A 283 12.21 -1.67 43.32
CA ILE A 283 13.29 -2.30 42.54
C ILE A 283 14.58 -1.50 42.69
N TYR A 284 14.53 -0.17 42.59
CA TYR A 284 15.67 0.71 42.81
C TYR A 284 16.23 0.60 44.24
N ILE A 285 15.36 0.65 45.27
CA ILE A 285 15.77 0.51 46.68
C ILE A 285 16.44 -0.84 46.93
N ALA A 286 15.84 -1.95 46.45
CA ALA A 286 16.39 -3.29 46.61
C ALA A 286 17.77 -3.42 45.95
N ARG A 287 17.98 -2.81 44.78
CA ARG A 287 19.30 -2.79 44.11
C ARG A 287 20.31 -1.90 44.82
N CYS A 288 19.90 -0.76 45.36
CA CYS A 288 20.75 0.06 46.24
C CYS A 288 21.17 -0.69 47.51
N GLN A 289 20.34 -1.60 48.03
CA GLN A 289 20.66 -2.45 49.20
C GLN A 289 21.54 -3.66 48.83
N GLN A 290 21.32 -4.27 47.68
CA GLN A 290 22.15 -5.39 47.17
C GLN A 290 23.55 -4.93 46.76
N CYS A 291 23.67 -3.70 46.28
CA CYS A 291 24.96 -3.02 46.24
C CYS A 291 25.39 -2.77 47.69
N ASN A 292 26.41 -3.50 48.19
CA ASN A 292 27.00 -3.33 49.53
C ASN A 292 27.73 -1.97 49.72
N HIS A 293 27.33 -0.93 48.97
CA HIS A 293 28.01 0.33 48.86
C HIS A 293 27.12 1.48 49.38
N HIS A 294 27.64 2.27 50.33
CA HIS A 294 27.11 3.58 50.67
C HIS A 294 27.02 4.47 49.41
N SER A 295 25.82 4.53 48.83
CA SER A 295 25.43 5.47 47.78
C SER A 295 25.50 6.91 48.29
N SER A 296 25.70 7.87 47.38
CA SER A 296 25.56 9.29 47.74
C SER A 296 24.12 9.56 48.18
N THR A 297 23.93 9.93 49.45
CA THR A 297 22.61 10.24 50.02
C THR A 297 21.89 11.34 49.23
N ILE A 298 22.65 12.28 48.65
CA ILE A 298 22.12 13.37 47.82
C ILE A 298 21.54 12.81 46.52
N ILE A 299 22.31 12.04 45.75
CA ILE A 299 21.84 11.46 44.47
C ILE A 299 20.71 10.47 44.71
N HIS A 300 20.83 9.61 45.73
CA HIS A 300 19.79 8.66 46.12
C HIS A 300 18.45 9.35 46.43
N ASN A 301 18.47 10.42 47.23
CA ASN A 301 17.25 11.17 47.57
C ASN A 301 16.63 11.88 46.36
N ILE A 302 17.44 12.37 45.40
CA ILE A 302 16.93 12.98 44.16
C ILE A 302 16.29 11.92 43.26
N VAL A 303 16.90 10.75 43.12
CA VAL A 303 16.36 9.64 42.32
C VAL A 303 15.07 9.11 42.93
N LEU A 304 15.02 8.88 44.26
CA LEU A 304 13.78 8.48 44.94
C LEU A 304 12.66 9.52 44.76
N ARG A 305 12.96 10.81 44.93
CA ARG A 305 11.96 11.86 44.73
C ARG A 305 11.39 11.84 43.31
N ARG A 306 12.25 11.75 42.28
CA ARG A 306 11.81 11.71 40.88
C ARG A 306 11.04 10.42 40.54
N LEU A 307 11.43 9.27 41.12
CA LEU A 307 10.68 8.02 40.99
C LEU A 307 9.31 8.08 41.68
N HIS A 308 9.20 8.74 42.82
CA HIS A 308 7.94 8.93 43.54
C HIS A 308 7.01 9.93 42.84
N GLU A 309 7.52 11.10 42.44
CA GLU A 309 6.76 12.17 41.76
C GLU A 309 6.23 11.75 40.39
N TYR A 310 7.05 11.03 39.62
CA TYR A 310 6.72 10.66 38.24
C TYR A 310 6.39 9.17 38.12
N GLY A 311 7.27 8.27 38.56
CA GLY A 311 7.11 6.81 38.38
C GLY A 311 5.86 6.20 39.05
N GLY A 312 5.40 6.77 40.16
CA GLY A 312 4.13 6.43 40.80
C GLY A 312 3.96 4.93 41.12
N THR A 313 2.77 4.38 40.87
CA THR A 313 2.46 2.97 41.16
C THR A 313 2.89 1.98 40.06
N LYS A 314 3.69 2.41 39.07
CA LYS A 314 4.05 1.57 37.92
C LYS A 314 4.93 0.39 38.34
N GLN A 315 4.55 -0.80 37.87
CA GLN A 315 5.23 -2.04 38.18
C GLN A 315 6.01 -2.57 36.97
N ARG A 316 7.20 -3.11 37.23
CA ARG A 316 8.07 -3.81 36.26
C ARG A 316 8.51 -5.14 36.88
N LEU A 317 8.95 -6.10 36.06
CA LEU A 317 9.53 -7.33 36.60
C LEU A 317 10.87 -7.01 37.26
N SER A 318 11.07 -7.37 38.52
CA SER A 318 12.33 -7.10 39.23
C SER A 318 13.54 -7.84 38.63
N GLN A 319 13.29 -8.91 37.86
CA GLN A 319 14.29 -9.69 37.13
C GLN A 319 14.61 -9.16 35.71
N LEU A 320 14.04 -8.02 35.27
CA LEU A 320 14.38 -7.42 33.97
C LEU A 320 15.77 -6.74 34.00
N LEU A 321 16.40 -6.70 32.83
CA LEU A 321 17.67 -6.01 32.60
C LEU A 321 17.54 -4.48 32.74
N ASP A 322 18.66 -3.88 33.11
CA ASP A 322 18.79 -2.45 33.43
C ASP A 322 19.19 -1.59 32.23
N GLU A 323 19.21 -2.22 31.07
CA GLU A 323 19.53 -1.64 29.76
C GLU A 323 18.37 -1.92 28.80
N GLU A 324 18.02 -0.94 27.98
CA GLU A 324 17.17 -1.18 26.82
C GLU A 324 18.01 -1.87 25.74
N GLN A 325 17.84 -3.18 25.61
CA GLN A 325 18.41 -3.94 24.51
C GLN A 325 17.48 -3.84 23.30
N GLN A 326 17.69 -2.84 22.45
CA GLN A 326 17.10 -2.82 21.12
C GLN A 326 17.69 -3.98 20.31
N ARG A 327 16.85 -4.93 19.94
CA ARG A 327 17.20 -6.09 19.11
C ARG A 327 16.24 -6.11 17.91
N GLU A 328 16.75 -5.68 16.77
CA GLU A 328 15.98 -5.52 15.52
C GLU A 328 15.57 -6.88 14.94
N LEU A 329 14.30 -7.01 14.54
CA LEU A 329 13.65 -8.22 14.03
C LEU A 329 12.47 -7.80 13.09
N GLU A 330 12.42 -8.21 11.81
CA GLU A 330 11.64 -7.53 10.72
C GLU A 330 10.81 -8.45 9.74
N TYR A 331 9.53 -8.82 9.99
CA TYR A 331 8.68 -9.85 9.28
C TYR A 331 7.74 -9.16 8.30
N GLU A 332 8.28 -8.62 7.21
CA GLU A 332 7.45 -8.07 6.14
C GLU A 332 6.93 -9.19 5.23
N LEU A 333 5.72 -9.01 4.69
CA LEU A 333 5.02 -10.00 3.86
C LEU A 333 4.82 -9.40 2.47
N GLU A 334 5.70 -9.76 1.52
CA GLU A 334 5.69 -9.27 0.15
C GLU A 334 4.98 -10.25 -0.81
N GLU A 335 4.24 -9.71 -1.78
CA GLU A 335 3.59 -10.48 -2.86
C GLU A 335 4.12 -10.04 -4.24
N GLU A 336 5.28 -10.55 -4.66
CA GLU A 336 5.83 -10.28 -6.00
C GLU A 336 5.10 -11.08 -7.10
N ARG A 337 4.42 -10.37 -8.00
CA ARG A 337 3.78 -10.98 -9.18
C ARG A 337 4.72 -11.00 -10.40
N GLN A 338 5.43 -12.12 -10.60
CA GLN A 338 6.23 -12.34 -11.80
C GLN A 338 5.34 -12.71 -13.01
N LEU A 339 5.18 -11.77 -13.94
CA LEU A 339 4.46 -12.00 -15.20
C LEU A 339 5.39 -12.63 -16.24
N ALA A 340 5.20 -13.91 -16.54
CA ALA A 340 5.85 -14.55 -17.68
C ALA A 340 5.37 -13.91 -18.99
N GLN A 341 6.27 -13.25 -19.72
CA GLN A 341 5.95 -12.66 -21.02
C GLN A 341 5.66 -13.75 -22.06
N PRO A 342 4.69 -13.54 -22.97
CA PRO A 342 4.42 -14.49 -24.04
C PRO A 342 5.63 -14.60 -24.98
N LEU A 343 5.80 -15.77 -25.60
CA LEU A 343 6.84 -16.01 -26.61
C LEU A 343 6.74 -14.98 -27.75
N SER A 344 7.88 -14.39 -28.13
CA SER A 344 7.93 -13.42 -29.23
C SER A 344 7.38 -14.03 -30.53
N SER A 345 6.50 -13.29 -31.21
CA SER A 345 5.81 -13.73 -32.42
C SER A 345 5.76 -12.59 -33.44
N LYS A 346 5.90 -12.93 -34.73
CA LYS A 346 5.77 -11.93 -35.80
C LYS A 346 4.30 -11.48 -35.94
N PRO A 347 4.03 -10.16 -35.98
CA PRO A 347 2.68 -9.64 -36.21
C PRO A 347 2.31 -9.74 -37.70
N CYS A 348 1.03 -9.97 -37.98
CA CYS A 348 0.49 -9.91 -39.34
C CYS A 348 0.62 -8.48 -39.92
N CYS A 349 1.05 -8.36 -41.18
CA CYS A 349 0.90 -7.11 -41.93
C CYS A 349 -0.59 -6.77 -42.11
N PRO A 350 -1.05 -5.57 -41.70
CA PRO A 350 -2.44 -5.15 -41.82
C PRO A 350 -2.81 -4.85 -43.28
N ARG A 351 -4.08 -5.09 -43.63
CA ARG A 351 -4.66 -4.84 -44.96
C ARG A 351 -5.98 -4.07 -44.81
N LEU A 352 -6.40 -3.34 -45.83
CA LEU A 352 -7.71 -2.68 -45.84
C LEU A 352 -8.58 -3.34 -46.91
N ASN A 353 -9.70 -3.92 -46.50
CA ASN A 353 -10.68 -4.49 -47.43
C ASN A 353 -11.60 -3.38 -47.95
N THR A 354 -11.89 -3.40 -49.25
CA THR A 354 -12.70 -2.39 -49.95
C THR A 354 -14.13 -2.28 -49.40
N GLU A 355 -14.69 -3.42 -49.00
CA GLU A 355 -16.03 -3.60 -48.44
C GLU A 355 -16.18 -2.87 -47.09
N ILE A 356 -15.09 -2.69 -46.35
CA ILE A 356 -15.09 -1.92 -45.10
C ILE A 356 -15.25 -0.43 -45.39
N ILE A 357 -14.66 0.09 -46.48
CA ILE A 357 -14.90 1.46 -46.95
C ILE A 357 -16.34 1.60 -47.50
N GLN A 358 -16.85 0.58 -48.19
CA GLN A 358 -18.23 0.59 -48.72
C GLN A 358 -19.31 0.70 -47.62
N LEU A 359 -19.02 0.30 -46.36
CA LEU A 359 -19.94 0.53 -45.22
C LEU A 359 -20.24 2.03 -45.00
N CYS A 360 -19.32 2.92 -45.39
CA CYS A 360 -19.46 4.37 -45.28
C CYS A 360 -20.40 4.97 -46.34
N ASP A 361 -20.65 4.24 -47.45
CA ASP A 361 -21.57 4.70 -48.48
C ASP A 361 -23.03 4.38 -48.10
N ILE A 362 -23.86 5.41 -48.14
CA ILE A 362 -25.27 5.40 -47.75
C ILE A 362 -26.15 5.16 -48.97
N ASN A 363 -25.69 5.62 -50.13
CA ASN A 363 -26.39 5.48 -51.40
C ASN A 363 -26.29 4.04 -51.91
N SER A 364 -25.33 3.26 -51.39
CA SER A 364 -25.24 1.81 -51.56
C SER A 364 -26.43 1.07 -50.93
N GLN A 365 -26.78 -0.07 -51.49
CA GLN A 365 -27.74 -1.00 -50.88
C GLN A 365 -27.18 -1.53 -49.54
N VAL A 366 -28.06 -1.90 -48.60
CA VAL A 366 -27.64 -2.55 -47.34
C VAL A 366 -26.83 -3.80 -47.68
N MET A 367 -25.56 -3.84 -47.27
CA MET A 367 -24.72 -5.00 -47.51
C MET A 367 -25.12 -6.16 -46.60
N ASN A 368 -25.33 -7.33 -47.20
CA ASN A 368 -25.53 -8.55 -46.45
C ASN A 368 -24.17 -9.08 -45.97
N LEU A 369 -23.78 -8.71 -44.75
CA LEU A 369 -22.49 -9.06 -44.14
C LEU A 369 -22.22 -10.57 -44.14
N ALA A 370 -23.26 -11.40 -44.00
CA ALA A 370 -23.15 -12.86 -44.02
C ALA A 370 -22.73 -13.44 -45.38
N ARG A 371 -22.98 -12.72 -46.49
CA ARG A 371 -22.50 -13.09 -47.83
C ARG A 371 -21.05 -12.68 -48.09
N LEU A 372 -20.50 -11.79 -47.27
CA LEU A 372 -19.14 -11.25 -47.37
C LEU A 372 -18.21 -11.95 -46.36
N SER A 373 -18.26 -13.28 -46.33
CA SER A 373 -17.54 -14.13 -45.36
C SER A 373 -16.01 -14.06 -45.45
N ASN A 374 -15.46 -13.45 -46.51
CA ASN A 374 -14.03 -13.17 -46.66
C ASN A 374 -13.57 -11.88 -45.94
N VAL A 375 -14.52 -11.07 -45.45
CA VAL A 375 -14.25 -9.75 -44.82
C VAL A 375 -14.91 -9.63 -43.45
N PHE A 376 -16.11 -10.20 -43.27
CA PHE A 376 -16.86 -10.13 -42.02
C PHE A 376 -17.13 -11.53 -41.47
N HIS A 377 -16.89 -11.70 -40.17
CA HIS A 377 -17.18 -12.94 -39.45
C HIS A 377 -18.06 -12.66 -38.22
N PRO A 378 -18.97 -13.55 -37.82
CA PRO A 378 -19.70 -13.44 -36.56
C PRO A 378 -18.74 -13.33 -35.37
N LEU A 379 -19.07 -12.51 -34.36
CA LEU A 379 -18.22 -12.18 -33.21
C LEU A 379 -17.45 -13.37 -32.57
N PRO A 380 -18.01 -14.58 -32.39
CA PRO A 380 -17.28 -15.71 -31.85
C PRO A 380 -15.96 -16.06 -32.55
N HIS A 381 -15.80 -15.70 -33.84
CA HIS A 381 -14.55 -15.91 -34.57
C HIS A 381 -13.36 -15.13 -34.00
N ALA A 382 -13.62 -14.09 -33.19
CA ALA A 382 -12.58 -13.39 -32.43
C ALA A 382 -11.85 -14.30 -31.42
N PHE A 383 -12.46 -15.44 -31.05
CA PHE A 383 -11.87 -16.43 -30.15
C PHE A 383 -11.22 -17.62 -30.87
N THR A 384 -11.20 -17.64 -32.21
CA THR A 384 -10.60 -18.74 -32.98
C THR A 384 -9.09 -18.81 -32.75
N GLY A 385 -8.59 -19.98 -32.34
CA GLY A 385 -7.17 -20.19 -32.00
C GLY A 385 -6.80 -19.90 -30.55
N ILE A 386 -7.80 -19.64 -29.69
CA ILE A 386 -7.66 -19.43 -28.25
C ILE A 386 -8.07 -20.70 -27.50
N LYS A 387 -7.37 -21.07 -26.40
CA LYS A 387 -7.62 -22.32 -25.65
C LYS A 387 -9.08 -22.51 -25.24
N PHE A 388 -9.76 -21.44 -24.86
CA PHE A 388 -11.12 -21.45 -24.32
C PHE A 388 -12.23 -21.21 -25.36
N PHE A 389 -11.93 -21.30 -26.67
CA PHE A 389 -12.93 -21.15 -27.75
C PHE A 389 -14.20 -21.99 -27.51
N LYS A 390 -14.07 -23.26 -27.11
CA LYS A 390 -15.23 -24.14 -26.86
C LYS A 390 -16.15 -23.62 -25.75
N GLN A 391 -15.61 -22.88 -24.78
CA GLN A 391 -16.35 -22.35 -23.64
C GLN A 391 -17.04 -21.01 -23.94
N CYS A 392 -16.67 -20.34 -25.05
CA CYS A 392 -17.28 -19.07 -25.46
C CYS A 392 -18.71 -19.21 -26.01
N GLN A 393 -19.19 -20.44 -26.22
CA GLN A 393 -20.52 -20.80 -26.75
C GLN A 393 -20.89 -19.97 -28.00
N PRO A 394 -20.36 -20.31 -29.20
CA PRO A 394 -20.52 -19.47 -30.39
C PRO A 394 -21.96 -19.04 -30.71
N ASN A 395 -22.94 -19.92 -30.49
CA ASN A 395 -24.35 -19.66 -30.77
C ASN A 395 -25.05 -18.73 -29.74
N SER A 396 -24.40 -18.39 -28.63
CA SER A 396 -24.94 -17.51 -27.59
C SER A 396 -24.79 -16.02 -27.91
N TRP A 397 -23.87 -15.66 -28.81
CA TRP A 397 -23.63 -14.26 -29.17
C TRP A 397 -24.68 -13.74 -30.17
N PRO A 398 -25.04 -12.44 -30.16
CA PRO A 398 -26.02 -11.91 -31.09
C PRO A 398 -25.57 -12.01 -32.55
N SER A 399 -26.48 -12.39 -33.44
CA SER A 399 -26.23 -12.52 -34.89
C SER A 399 -25.91 -11.19 -35.60
N ASN A 400 -26.14 -10.05 -34.94
CA ASN A 400 -25.82 -8.73 -35.46
C ASN A 400 -24.45 -8.18 -34.99
N PHE A 401 -23.66 -8.98 -34.26
CA PHE A 401 -22.30 -8.64 -33.84
C PHE A 401 -21.27 -9.36 -34.73
N TRP A 402 -20.38 -8.57 -35.32
CA TRP A 402 -19.40 -9.00 -36.32
C TRP A 402 -18.01 -8.52 -35.96
N ILE A 403 -17.00 -9.13 -36.57
CA ILE A 403 -15.62 -8.64 -36.63
C ILE A 403 -15.17 -8.53 -38.09
N SER A 404 -14.20 -7.67 -38.38
CA SER A 404 -13.44 -7.77 -39.63
C SER A 404 -12.47 -8.95 -39.59
N THR A 405 -12.12 -9.49 -40.76
CA THR A 405 -11.06 -10.51 -40.90
C THR A 405 -9.72 -10.00 -40.34
N GLU A 406 -9.41 -8.72 -40.51
CA GLU A 406 -8.20 -8.14 -39.91
C GLU A 406 -8.24 -8.13 -38.39
N PHE A 407 -9.42 -7.95 -37.76
CA PHE A 407 -9.57 -7.98 -36.31
C PHE A 407 -9.10 -9.32 -35.70
N GLN A 408 -9.26 -10.43 -36.41
CA GLN A 408 -8.74 -11.75 -36.03
C GLN A 408 -7.23 -11.92 -36.35
N ARG A 409 -6.74 -11.32 -37.45
CA ARG A 409 -5.32 -11.40 -37.86
C ARG A 409 -4.42 -10.59 -36.92
N VAL A 410 -3.78 -11.28 -35.97
CA VAL A 410 -2.80 -10.68 -35.05
C VAL A 410 -1.37 -11.18 -35.32
N THR A 411 -1.14 -12.49 -35.35
CA THR A 411 0.18 -13.11 -35.54
C THR A 411 0.26 -13.93 -36.83
N GLU A 412 1.46 -14.10 -37.39
CA GLU A 412 1.70 -14.95 -38.56
C GLU A 412 1.84 -16.44 -38.17
N THR A 413 2.40 -16.69 -37.00
CA THR A 413 2.75 -18.01 -36.48
C THR A 413 1.56 -18.73 -35.84
N LYS A 414 1.04 -19.77 -36.51
CA LYS A 414 -0.10 -20.60 -36.05
C LYS A 414 0.21 -21.57 -34.89
N LEU A 415 1.47 -21.70 -34.48
CA LEU A 415 1.94 -22.69 -33.51
C LEU A 415 1.84 -22.23 -32.04
N ILE A 416 1.43 -21.00 -31.79
CA ILE A 416 1.40 -20.39 -30.45
C ILE A 416 -0.06 -20.06 -30.08
N SER A 417 -0.42 -20.26 -28.80
CA SER A 417 -1.71 -19.85 -28.24
C SER A 417 -1.99 -18.37 -28.53
N LEU A 418 -3.18 -18.04 -29.05
CA LEU A 418 -3.55 -16.65 -29.32
C LEU A 418 -4.08 -15.89 -28.10
N ASP A 419 -4.26 -16.58 -26.96
CA ASP A 419 -4.73 -16.05 -25.67
C ASP A 419 -4.04 -14.72 -25.26
N PRO A 420 -2.69 -14.61 -25.18
CA PRO A 420 -2.02 -13.34 -24.82
C PRO A 420 -1.99 -12.31 -25.97
N PHE A 421 -2.37 -12.72 -27.19
CA PHE A 421 -2.39 -11.87 -28.39
C PHE A 421 -3.80 -11.36 -28.72
N MET A 422 -4.78 -11.56 -27.84
CA MET A 422 -6.16 -11.10 -28.02
C MET A 422 -6.24 -9.58 -28.24
N ARG A 423 -6.51 -9.17 -29.49
CA ARG A 423 -6.63 -7.74 -29.84
C ARG A 423 -7.72 -7.06 -28.99
N PRO A 424 -7.43 -5.96 -28.27
CA PRO A 424 -8.42 -5.26 -27.46
C PRO A 424 -9.49 -4.60 -28.36
N PRO A 425 -10.79 -4.81 -28.09
CA PRO A 425 -11.88 -4.36 -28.95
C PRO A 425 -12.20 -2.88 -28.71
N ARG A 426 -11.37 -2.01 -29.31
CA ARG A 426 -11.43 -0.56 -29.09
C ARG A 426 -12.27 0.19 -30.11
N TRP A 427 -12.40 -0.31 -31.33
CA TRP A 427 -13.08 0.39 -32.42
C TRP A 427 -14.25 -0.43 -32.93
N ILE A 428 -15.43 0.20 -33.00
CA ILE A 428 -16.62 -0.39 -33.58
C ILE A 428 -17.21 0.50 -34.66
N ILE A 429 -17.73 -0.13 -35.71
CA ILE A 429 -18.69 0.49 -36.63
C ILE A 429 -20.08 0.07 -36.15
N VAL A 430 -20.92 1.04 -35.82
CA VAL A 430 -22.38 0.84 -35.74
C VAL A 430 -22.90 1.06 -37.15
N TYR A 431 -23.18 -0.01 -37.89
CA TYR A 431 -23.62 0.04 -39.28
C TYR A 431 -25.16 0.05 -39.36
N ARG A 432 -25.70 1.10 -40.00
CA ARG A 432 -27.14 1.38 -40.19
C ARG A 432 -27.99 1.22 -38.92
N ASN A 433 -27.43 1.48 -37.74
CA ASN A 433 -28.03 1.24 -36.42
C ASN A 433 -28.55 -0.19 -36.18
N GLN A 434 -28.09 -1.16 -36.98
CA GLN A 434 -28.55 -2.56 -36.96
C GLN A 434 -27.43 -3.54 -36.56
N HIS A 435 -26.19 -3.26 -36.97
CA HIS A 435 -25.04 -4.14 -36.76
C HIS A 435 -23.92 -3.44 -35.99
N ILE A 436 -23.22 -4.20 -35.15
CA ILE A 436 -21.98 -3.77 -34.50
C ILE A 436 -20.84 -4.59 -35.13
N ILE A 437 -19.83 -3.91 -35.67
CA ILE A 437 -18.69 -4.53 -36.34
C ILE A 437 -17.40 -4.07 -35.63
N PHE A 438 -16.68 -4.98 -34.99
CA PHE A 438 -15.35 -4.68 -34.43
C PHE A 438 -14.30 -4.65 -35.52
N ILE A 439 -13.45 -3.62 -35.46
CA ILE A 439 -12.38 -3.38 -36.43
C ILE A 439 -11.06 -3.04 -35.73
N THR A 440 -9.98 -3.12 -36.48
CA THR A 440 -8.65 -2.69 -36.05
C THR A 440 -8.52 -1.16 -36.01
N ALA A 441 -7.54 -0.66 -35.25
CA ALA A 441 -7.19 0.76 -35.28
C ALA A 441 -6.68 1.23 -36.66
N PHE A 442 -6.12 0.31 -37.47
CA PHE A 442 -5.70 0.59 -38.83
C PHE A 442 -6.91 0.85 -39.75
N GLU A 443 -7.90 -0.04 -39.75
CA GLU A 443 -9.16 0.18 -40.48
C GLU A 443 -9.88 1.43 -39.98
N ALA A 444 -9.96 1.65 -38.66
CA ALA A 444 -10.58 2.84 -38.08
C ALA A 444 -9.91 4.14 -38.56
N ASN A 445 -8.57 4.17 -38.66
CA ASN A 445 -7.83 5.35 -39.13
C ASN A 445 -8.22 5.75 -40.57
N TRP A 446 -8.38 4.77 -41.46
CA TRP A 446 -8.88 5.04 -42.82
C TRP A 446 -10.34 5.49 -42.82
N LEU A 447 -11.20 4.81 -42.05
CA LEU A 447 -12.64 5.14 -41.98
C LEU A 447 -12.93 6.52 -41.40
N MET A 448 -12.09 7.03 -40.49
CA MET A 448 -12.22 8.41 -40.00
C MET A 448 -12.20 9.44 -41.14
N VAL A 449 -11.42 9.21 -42.21
CA VAL A 449 -11.38 10.08 -43.39
C VAL A 449 -12.68 9.96 -44.20
N TYR A 450 -13.13 8.74 -44.47
CA TYR A 450 -14.31 8.47 -45.33
C TYR A 450 -15.67 8.80 -44.68
N LEU A 451 -15.77 8.79 -43.34
CA LEU A 451 -17.04 9.01 -42.61
C LEU A 451 -17.37 10.48 -42.32
N THR A 452 -16.51 11.44 -42.69
CA THR A 452 -16.49 12.80 -42.12
C THR A 452 -17.73 13.69 -42.34
N SER A 453 -18.65 13.38 -43.26
CA SER A 453 -19.79 14.29 -43.52
C SER A 453 -21.12 13.65 -43.96
N LYS A 454 -21.23 12.32 -44.06
CA LYS A 454 -22.33 11.72 -44.85
C LYS A 454 -23.45 11.02 -44.05
N SER A 455 -23.16 10.23 -43.01
CA SER A 455 -24.18 9.30 -42.44
C SER A 455 -24.59 9.57 -40.98
N PRO A 456 -25.88 9.71 -40.68
CA PRO A 456 -26.39 9.64 -39.30
C PRO A 456 -26.63 8.20 -38.81
N VAL A 457 -26.58 7.19 -39.71
CA VAL A 457 -26.93 5.79 -39.39
C VAL A 457 -25.73 4.84 -39.38
N THR A 458 -24.63 5.17 -40.06
CA THR A 458 -23.35 4.47 -39.92
C THR A 458 -22.37 5.35 -39.18
N THR A 459 -21.91 4.91 -38.00
CA THR A 459 -20.98 5.67 -37.15
C THR A 459 -19.81 4.81 -36.68
N LEU A 460 -18.60 5.36 -36.74
CA LEU A 460 -17.41 4.82 -36.08
C LEU A 460 -17.37 5.35 -34.65
N ARG A 461 -17.16 4.45 -33.68
CA ARG A 461 -17.15 4.77 -32.24
C ARG A 461 -15.99 4.11 -31.52
N LEU A 462 -15.46 4.82 -30.53
CA LEU A 462 -14.48 4.31 -29.58
C LEU A 462 -15.21 3.58 -28.44
N LEU A 463 -14.70 2.39 -28.07
CA LEU A 463 -15.17 1.59 -26.95
C LEU A 463 -14.00 1.34 -25.99
N LEU A 464 -14.15 1.72 -24.71
CA LEU A 464 -13.24 1.33 -23.64
C LEU A 464 -13.94 0.42 -22.62
N PRO A 465 -13.21 -0.54 -22.00
CA PRO A 465 -13.76 -1.30 -20.89
C PRO A 465 -13.80 -0.42 -19.64
N ARG A 466 -14.88 -0.51 -18.85
CA ARG A 466 -14.98 0.21 -17.57
C ARG A 466 -14.19 -0.55 -16.51
N VAL A 467 -12.88 -0.31 -16.45
CA VAL A 467 -11.96 -0.96 -15.51
C VAL A 467 -11.84 -0.22 -14.17
N LYS A 468 -12.46 0.96 -14.02
CA LYS A 468 -12.56 1.76 -12.79
C LYS A 468 -14.00 2.25 -12.64
N ARG A 469 -14.48 2.48 -11.41
CA ARG A 469 -15.89 2.84 -11.13
C ARG A 469 -16.43 3.99 -11.99
N PHE A 470 -15.68 5.10 -12.08
CA PHE A 470 -16.10 6.32 -12.78
C PHE A 470 -15.49 6.49 -14.19
N GLN A 471 -15.10 5.39 -14.85
CA GLN A 471 -14.51 5.46 -16.18
C GLN A 471 -15.58 5.45 -17.29
N SER A 472 -15.52 6.42 -18.20
CA SER A 472 -16.36 6.40 -19.41
C SER A 472 -15.93 5.30 -20.39
N ILE A 473 -16.93 4.68 -21.02
CA ILE A 473 -16.78 3.67 -22.07
C ILE A 473 -16.78 4.27 -23.48
N PHE A 474 -17.08 5.56 -23.62
CA PHE A 474 -17.17 6.39 -24.84
C PHE A 474 -18.15 5.96 -25.96
N VAL A 475 -18.61 4.71 -25.98
CA VAL A 475 -19.39 4.12 -27.09
C VAL A 475 -20.73 4.79 -27.40
N ASN A 476 -21.29 5.50 -26.41
CA ASN A 476 -22.55 6.23 -26.50
C ASN A 476 -22.36 7.75 -26.33
N THR A 477 -21.14 8.27 -26.45
CA THR A 477 -20.83 9.69 -26.28
C THR A 477 -20.88 10.43 -27.64
N PRO A 478 -21.91 11.25 -27.95
CA PRO A 478 -22.14 11.74 -29.31
C PRO A 478 -21.03 12.65 -29.87
N THR A 479 -20.36 13.42 -29.00
CA THR A 479 -19.18 14.25 -29.34
C THR A 479 -17.97 13.44 -29.84
N LEU A 480 -17.90 12.14 -29.51
CA LEU A 480 -16.77 11.24 -29.83
C LEU A 480 -17.14 10.20 -30.90
N THR A 481 -18.27 10.38 -31.58
CA THR A 481 -18.67 9.58 -32.75
C THR A 481 -18.16 10.22 -34.04
N VAL A 482 -17.87 9.39 -35.05
CA VAL A 482 -17.49 9.86 -36.39
C VAL A 482 -18.50 9.30 -37.42
N PRO A 483 -19.24 10.16 -38.15
CA PRO A 483 -19.31 11.62 -38.00
C PRO A 483 -19.92 12.05 -36.65
N SER A 484 -19.62 13.27 -36.21
CA SER A 484 -20.15 13.82 -34.96
C SER A 484 -21.65 14.08 -35.06
N LEU A 485 -22.42 13.45 -34.18
CA LEU A 485 -23.89 13.52 -34.18
C LEU A 485 -24.47 14.84 -33.64
N ILE A 486 -23.63 15.82 -33.29
CA ILE A 486 -24.05 17.11 -32.71
C ILE A 486 -24.11 18.24 -33.77
N GLY A 487 -23.53 18.03 -34.96
CA GLY A 487 -23.47 19.05 -36.03
C GLY A 487 -24.59 18.98 -37.08
N ILE A 488 -25.43 17.93 -37.07
CA ILE A 488 -26.49 17.75 -38.07
C ILE A 488 -27.79 18.34 -37.51
N SER A 489 -28.36 19.30 -38.24
CA SER A 489 -29.53 20.13 -37.87
C SER A 489 -30.58 19.47 -36.96
N ASN A 490 -31.14 20.25 -36.01
CA ASN A 490 -32.11 19.96 -34.91
C ASN A 490 -33.32 19.02 -35.19
N ARG A 491 -33.11 17.91 -35.87
CA ARG A 491 -34.08 16.93 -36.40
C ARG A 491 -33.54 15.50 -36.33
N ILE A 492 -32.24 15.29 -36.11
CA ILE A 492 -31.64 13.96 -35.97
C ILE A 492 -31.41 13.65 -34.49
N ILE A 493 -32.10 12.62 -33.99
CA ILE A 493 -31.88 12.08 -32.64
C ILE A 493 -30.67 11.13 -32.70
N PRO A 494 -29.62 11.31 -31.87
CA PRO A 494 -28.49 10.40 -31.83
C PRO A 494 -28.91 8.96 -31.49
N TYR A 495 -28.44 7.97 -32.25
CA TYR A 495 -28.67 6.57 -31.92
C TYR A 495 -27.76 6.11 -30.77
N PHE A 496 -28.36 5.73 -29.64
CA PHE A 496 -27.67 5.13 -28.51
C PHE A 496 -27.81 3.61 -28.56
N ILE A 497 -26.70 2.90 -28.33
CA ILE A 497 -26.70 1.44 -28.20
C ILE A 497 -27.42 1.07 -26.90
N ALA A 498 -28.51 0.30 -27.01
CA ALA A 498 -29.32 -0.13 -25.87
C ALA A 498 -28.58 -1.12 -24.96
N ASN A 499 -28.99 -1.20 -23.68
CA ASN A 499 -28.34 -2.02 -22.65
C ASN A 499 -28.20 -3.51 -23.04
N GLU A 500 -29.17 -4.05 -23.79
CA GLU A 500 -29.17 -5.42 -24.34
C GLU A 500 -27.97 -5.74 -25.24
N TRP A 501 -27.44 -4.72 -25.93
CA TRP A 501 -26.27 -4.83 -26.80
C TRP A 501 -25.02 -4.35 -26.05
N LEU A 502 -25.14 -3.30 -25.24
CA LEU A 502 -24.08 -2.75 -24.39
C LEU A 502 -23.45 -3.83 -23.50
N VAL A 503 -24.27 -4.70 -22.91
CA VAL A 503 -23.82 -5.80 -22.06
C VAL A 503 -22.93 -6.81 -22.79
N GLN A 504 -23.18 -7.06 -24.08
CA GLN A 504 -22.36 -7.94 -24.92
C GLN A 504 -20.98 -7.33 -25.15
N LEU A 505 -20.91 -6.00 -25.31
CA LEU A 505 -19.65 -5.25 -25.35
C LEU A 505 -18.90 -5.36 -24.02
N PHE A 506 -19.60 -5.32 -22.88
CA PHE A 506 -18.99 -5.45 -21.55
C PHE A 506 -18.36 -6.82 -21.31
N VAL A 507 -19.06 -7.91 -21.66
CA VAL A 507 -18.50 -9.26 -21.61
C VAL A 507 -17.29 -9.36 -22.53
N PHE A 508 -17.40 -8.93 -23.80
CA PHE A 508 -16.34 -9.08 -24.79
C PHE A 508 -15.07 -8.25 -24.51
N ASN A 509 -15.22 -7.06 -23.93
CA ASN A 509 -14.12 -6.15 -23.62
C ASN A 509 -13.52 -6.37 -22.21
N GLY A 510 -14.15 -7.19 -21.36
CA GLY A 510 -13.66 -7.45 -20.00
C GLY A 510 -13.89 -6.29 -19.03
N THR A 511 -15.03 -5.59 -19.15
CA THR A 511 -15.47 -4.54 -18.21
C THR A 511 -15.57 -5.09 -16.78
N ARG A 512 -15.21 -4.27 -15.77
CA ARG A 512 -15.22 -4.64 -14.34
C ARG A 512 -16.27 -3.90 -13.48
N TYR A 513 -16.71 -2.72 -13.92
CA TYR A 513 -17.65 -1.87 -13.20
C TYR A 513 -18.82 -1.41 -14.09
N PHE A 514 -19.92 -1.05 -13.43
CA PHE A 514 -21.16 -0.55 -14.03
C PHE A 514 -21.42 0.89 -13.57
N ASP A 515 -22.18 1.66 -14.34
CA ASP A 515 -22.51 3.07 -14.08
C ASP A 515 -23.97 3.25 -13.62
N ILE A 516 -24.81 2.23 -13.83
CA ILE A 516 -26.19 2.14 -13.33
C ILE A 516 -26.55 0.69 -12.98
N VAL A 517 -27.59 0.50 -12.16
CA VAL A 517 -28.11 -0.82 -11.76
C VAL A 517 -28.53 -1.65 -12.99
N ASP A 518 -29.11 -1.02 -14.01
CA ASP A 518 -29.62 -1.72 -15.20
C ASP A 518 -28.50 -2.39 -16.01
N GLU A 519 -27.31 -1.78 -16.06
CA GLU A 519 -26.13 -2.41 -16.67
C GLU A 519 -25.73 -3.68 -15.92
N GLN A 520 -25.76 -3.66 -14.57
CA GLN A 520 -25.47 -4.82 -13.74
C GLN A 520 -26.53 -5.92 -13.91
N THR A 521 -27.81 -5.53 -13.93
CA THR A 521 -28.94 -6.45 -14.10
C THR A 521 -28.89 -7.12 -15.46
N ALA A 522 -28.70 -6.34 -16.54
CA ALA A 522 -28.49 -6.88 -17.89
C ALA A 522 -27.28 -7.83 -17.96
N TYR A 523 -26.18 -7.52 -17.25
CA TYR A 523 -25.00 -8.40 -17.17
C TYR A 523 -25.30 -9.75 -16.52
N CYS A 524 -26.02 -9.75 -15.39
CA CYS A 524 -26.47 -10.99 -14.74
C CYS A 524 -27.40 -11.78 -15.67
N GLN A 525 -28.38 -11.11 -16.29
CA GLN A 525 -29.35 -11.76 -17.18
C GLN A 525 -28.69 -12.36 -18.42
N CYS A 526 -27.80 -11.63 -19.08
CA CYS A 526 -27.02 -12.10 -20.23
C CYS A 526 -26.33 -13.45 -19.92
N LEU A 527 -25.62 -13.51 -18.79
CA LEU A 527 -24.91 -14.70 -18.31
C LEU A 527 -25.82 -15.78 -17.69
N SER A 528 -27.14 -15.53 -17.58
CA SER A 528 -28.13 -16.39 -16.92
C SER A 528 -27.82 -16.67 -15.43
N LEU A 529 -27.32 -15.65 -14.73
CA LEU A 529 -26.98 -15.69 -13.32
C LEU A 529 -28.06 -15.00 -12.46
N CYS A 530 -28.32 -15.55 -11.27
CA CYS A 530 -29.27 -15.00 -10.29
C CYS A 530 -28.62 -14.62 -8.94
N PRO A 531 -27.54 -13.81 -8.93
CA PRO A 531 -26.74 -13.53 -7.74
C PRO A 531 -27.50 -12.80 -6.63
N GLN A 532 -26.97 -12.90 -5.42
CA GLN A 532 -27.45 -12.21 -4.22
C GLN A 532 -27.26 -10.68 -4.30
N PRO A 533 -27.96 -9.85 -3.51
CA PRO A 533 -29.10 -10.22 -2.66
C PRO A 533 -30.28 -10.69 -3.52
N ARG A 534 -31.01 -11.69 -2.97
CA ARG A 534 -32.16 -12.33 -3.60
C ARG A 534 -33.47 -11.82 -2.99
N THR A 535 -34.45 -11.55 -3.85
CA THR A 535 -35.87 -11.37 -3.51
C THR A 535 -36.46 -12.62 -2.88
N SER A 536 -37.66 -12.52 -2.27
CA SER A 536 -38.35 -13.67 -1.67
C SER A 536 -38.61 -14.81 -2.68
N ILE A 537 -38.89 -14.46 -3.95
CA ILE A 537 -39.12 -15.43 -5.04
C ILE A 537 -37.82 -16.14 -5.40
N GLU A 538 -36.73 -15.39 -5.59
CA GLU A 538 -35.40 -15.96 -5.89
C GLU A 538 -34.87 -16.81 -4.73
N LYS A 539 -35.17 -16.46 -3.47
CA LYS A 539 -34.85 -17.29 -2.29
C LYS A 539 -35.58 -18.64 -2.32
N ALA A 540 -36.88 -18.64 -2.62
CA ALA A 540 -37.66 -19.87 -2.75
C ALA A 540 -37.17 -20.73 -3.94
N ALA A 541 -36.87 -20.10 -5.08
CA ALA A 541 -36.32 -20.77 -6.26
C ALA A 541 -34.95 -21.43 -5.98
N PHE A 542 -34.08 -20.77 -5.20
CA PHE A 542 -32.82 -21.38 -4.74
C PHE A 542 -33.07 -22.58 -3.81
N GLY A 543 -34.01 -22.48 -2.86
CA GLY A 543 -34.42 -23.59 -2.00
C GLY A 543 -35.01 -24.78 -2.78
N ASN A 544 -35.67 -24.52 -3.90
CA ASN A 544 -36.21 -25.52 -4.83
C ASN A 544 -35.17 -26.05 -5.84
N GLY A 545 -33.90 -25.64 -5.75
CA GLY A 545 -32.83 -26.07 -6.66
C GLY A 545 -32.90 -25.50 -8.08
N TRP A 546 -33.69 -24.45 -8.32
CA TRP A 546 -33.81 -23.81 -9.64
C TRP A 546 -32.59 -22.94 -9.98
N ILE A 547 -31.92 -22.42 -8.95
CA ILE A 547 -30.71 -21.61 -9.02
C ILE A 547 -29.58 -22.45 -8.41
N ALA A 548 -28.49 -22.66 -9.15
CA ALA A 548 -27.34 -23.42 -8.65
C ALA A 548 -26.51 -22.63 -7.62
N VAL A 549 -25.58 -23.30 -6.94
CA VAL A 549 -24.69 -22.68 -5.92
C VAL A 549 -23.78 -21.60 -6.50
N ASP A 550 -23.44 -21.73 -7.79
CA ASP A 550 -22.71 -20.73 -8.59
C ASP A 550 -23.64 -19.66 -9.23
N GLU A 551 -24.89 -19.58 -8.75
CA GLU A 551 -25.97 -18.71 -9.21
C GLU A 551 -26.46 -18.93 -10.64
N PHE A 552 -25.93 -19.93 -11.36
CA PHE A 552 -26.37 -20.20 -12.73
C PHE A 552 -27.74 -20.88 -12.75
N VAL A 553 -28.62 -20.36 -13.61
CA VAL A 553 -29.94 -20.94 -13.87
C VAL A 553 -29.87 -21.69 -15.20
N SER A 554 -29.83 -23.02 -15.17
CA SER A 554 -29.69 -23.85 -16.37
C SER A 554 -30.99 -23.95 -17.18
N ASP A 555 -32.12 -24.20 -16.52
CA ASP A 555 -33.40 -24.46 -17.17
C ASP A 555 -34.08 -23.20 -17.72
N SER A 556 -34.66 -23.31 -18.93
CA SER A 556 -35.27 -22.17 -19.63
C SER A 556 -36.63 -21.72 -19.07
N ASN A 557 -37.37 -22.62 -18.42
CA ASN A 557 -38.61 -22.27 -17.72
C ASN A 557 -38.31 -21.60 -16.38
N HIS A 558 -37.33 -22.10 -15.63
CA HIS A 558 -36.85 -21.43 -14.41
C HIS A 558 -36.36 -20.00 -14.71
N ARG A 559 -35.61 -19.79 -15.81
CA ARG A 559 -35.21 -18.45 -16.28
C ARG A 559 -36.42 -17.53 -16.50
N ARG A 560 -37.48 -18.01 -17.15
CA ARG A 560 -38.73 -17.24 -17.37
C ARG A 560 -39.43 -16.90 -16.05
N CYS A 561 -39.57 -17.87 -15.14
CA CYS A 561 -40.17 -17.64 -13.81
C CYS A 561 -39.38 -16.62 -12.97
N LEU A 562 -38.06 -16.54 -13.17
CA LEU A 562 -37.17 -15.58 -12.53
C LEU A 562 -36.98 -14.26 -13.31
N SER A 563 -37.78 -14.02 -14.37
CA SER A 563 -37.67 -12.84 -15.24
C SER A 563 -36.28 -12.63 -15.90
N ILE A 564 -35.50 -13.70 -16.08
CA ILE A 564 -34.18 -13.69 -16.73
C ILE A 564 -34.39 -13.69 -18.26
N ASN A 565 -34.93 -12.58 -18.76
CA ASN A 565 -35.44 -12.48 -20.13
C ASN A 565 -34.34 -12.34 -21.19
N GLN A 566 -33.15 -11.85 -20.81
CA GLN A 566 -32.01 -11.62 -21.72
C GLN A 566 -30.97 -12.76 -21.72
N ALA A 567 -31.34 -13.96 -21.24
CA ALA A 567 -30.48 -15.13 -21.19
C ALA A 567 -29.89 -15.53 -22.55
N ARG A 568 -28.56 -15.56 -22.67
CA ARG A 568 -27.84 -15.92 -23.91
C ARG A 568 -27.05 -17.22 -23.82
N PHE A 569 -26.42 -17.50 -22.68
CA PHE A 569 -25.59 -18.69 -22.48
C PHE A 569 -26.43 -19.90 -22.08
N THR A 570 -26.19 -21.05 -22.72
CA THR A 570 -26.91 -22.31 -22.45
C THR A 570 -26.21 -23.11 -21.35
N LEU A 571 -24.89 -23.16 -21.38
CA LEU A 571 -24.02 -23.71 -20.34
C LEU A 571 -23.48 -22.57 -19.45
N ASN A 572 -23.01 -22.90 -18.24
CA ASN A 572 -22.47 -21.89 -17.32
C ASN A 572 -21.26 -21.15 -17.95
N PRO A 573 -21.32 -19.82 -18.15
CA PRO A 573 -20.26 -19.06 -18.78
C PRO A 573 -19.17 -18.56 -17.81
N LEU A 574 -19.27 -18.79 -16.50
CA LEU A 574 -18.38 -18.20 -15.48
C LEU A 574 -16.89 -18.49 -15.74
N THR A 575 -16.53 -19.72 -16.10
CA THR A 575 -15.13 -20.08 -16.42
C THR A 575 -14.60 -19.29 -17.62
N PHE A 576 -15.42 -19.17 -18.67
CA PHE A 576 -15.11 -18.39 -19.86
C PHE A 576 -14.96 -16.90 -19.54
N VAL A 577 -15.88 -16.33 -18.76
CA VAL A 577 -15.85 -14.90 -18.38
C VAL A 577 -14.63 -14.59 -17.51
N LYS A 578 -14.28 -15.46 -16.55
CA LYS A 578 -13.07 -15.31 -15.72
C LYS A 578 -11.80 -15.28 -16.57
N GLN A 579 -11.63 -16.26 -17.46
CA GLN A 579 -10.49 -16.34 -18.37
C GLN A 579 -10.45 -15.17 -19.36
N LEU A 580 -11.60 -14.73 -19.87
CA LEU A 580 -11.67 -13.58 -20.78
C LEU A 580 -11.24 -12.28 -20.07
N ILE A 581 -11.72 -12.03 -18.85
CA ILE A 581 -11.31 -10.86 -18.06
C ILE A 581 -9.81 -10.91 -17.75
N GLU A 582 -9.30 -12.08 -17.38
CA GLU A 582 -7.87 -12.27 -17.07
C GLU A 582 -6.97 -11.98 -18.29
N ASN A 583 -7.30 -12.52 -19.47
CA ASN A 583 -6.56 -12.25 -20.71
C ASN A 583 -6.75 -10.80 -21.22
N ARG A 584 -7.90 -10.16 -20.95
CA ARG A 584 -8.16 -8.76 -21.35
C ARG A 584 -7.43 -7.74 -20.50
N ASN A 585 -7.27 -8.02 -19.21
CA ASN A 585 -6.77 -7.05 -18.22
C ASN A 585 -5.40 -7.41 -17.65
N ASN A 586 -4.83 -8.57 -17.99
CA ASN A 586 -3.62 -9.16 -17.40
C ASN A 586 -3.76 -9.48 -15.90
N PHE A 587 -4.96 -9.49 -15.33
CA PHE A 587 -5.26 -9.87 -13.94
C PHE A 587 -6.71 -10.36 -13.81
N GLN A 588 -6.98 -11.18 -12.79
CA GLN A 588 -8.33 -11.60 -12.44
C GLN A 588 -9.16 -10.40 -11.94
N ALA A 589 -10.49 -10.47 -12.08
CA ALA A 589 -11.37 -9.43 -11.53
C ALA A 589 -11.21 -9.36 -9.99
N PRO A 590 -10.81 -8.22 -9.41
CA PRO A 590 -10.74 -8.08 -7.96
C PRO A 590 -12.13 -8.29 -7.35
N LEU A 591 -12.20 -8.92 -6.18
CA LEU A 591 -13.47 -9.14 -5.46
C LEU A 591 -14.17 -7.83 -5.08
N SER A 592 -13.42 -6.72 -4.99
CA SER A 592 -13.92 -5.34 -4.80
C SER A 592 -14.52 -4.70 -6.07
N SER A 593 -14.38 -5.34 -7.24
CA SER A 593 -15.05 -4.91 -8.47
C SER A 593 -16.43 -5.55 -8.60
N TYR A 594 -17.37 -4.87 -9.27
CA TYR A 594 -18.74 -5.35 -9.37
C TYR A 594 -18.82 -6.70 -10.10
N VAL A 595 -18.10 -6.82 -11.22
CA VAL A 595 -18.06 -8.07 -11.98
C VAL A 595 -17.32 -9.16 -11.21
N GLY A 596 -16.23 -8.83 -10.51
CA GLY A 596 -15.52 -9.79 -9.65
C GLY A 596 -16.41 -10.35 -8.54
N SER A 597 -17.17 -9.49 -7.86
CA SER A 597 -18.12 -9.93 -6.83
C SER A 597 -19.25 -10.80 -7.40
N ILE A 598 -19.75 -10.50 -8.60
CA ILE A 598 -20.76 -11.35 -9.27
C ILE A 598 -20.19 -12.72 -9.63
N ILE A 599 -19.03 -12.78 -10.29
CA ILE A 599 -18.51 -14.04 -10.86
C ILE A 599 -17.73 -14.90 -9.86
N CYS A 600 -17.24 -14.34 -8.75
CA CYS A 600 -16.47 -15.05 -7.73
C CYS A 600 -17.22 -15.18 -6.40
N ASN A 601 -17.97 -14.16 -5.97
CA ASN A 601 -18.68 -14.14 -4.68
C ASN A 601 -20.19 -14.26 -4.81
N SER A 602 -20.72 -14.46 -6.03
CA SER A 602 -22.15 -14.64 -6.27
C SER A 602 -23.02 -13.45 -5.82
N TYR A 603 -22.46 -12.22 -5.83
CA TYR A 603 -23.07 -11.06 -5.16
C TYR A 603 -23.05 -9.76 -6.00
N LYS A 604 -24.18 -9.05 -6.03
CA LYS A 604 -24.41 -7.73 -6.65
C LYS A 604 -24.08 -6.63 -5.65
N THR A 605 -22.97 -5.93 -5.86
CA THR A 605 -22.48 -4.86 -4.98
C THR A 605 -22.97 -3.45 -5.35
N TYR A 606 -23.87 -3.32 -6.34
CA TYR A 606 -24.36 -2.01 -6.75
C TYR A 606 -25.47 -1.57 -5.79
N GLY A 607 -25.27 -0.44 -5.11
CA GLY A 607 -26.24 0.10 -4.15
C GLY A 607 -26.17 -0.48 -2.72
N THR A 608 -25.31 -1.48 -2.45
CA THR A 608 -25.09 -2.02 -1.10
C THR A 608 -23.88 -1.41 -0.38
N ILE A 609 -23.12 -0.55 -1.05
CA ILE A 609 -22.14 0.35 -0.42
C ILE A 609 -22.84 1.68 -0.22
N THR A 610 -23.59 1.79 0.88
CA THR A 610 -23.88 3.08 1.50
C THR A 610 -22.59 3.56 2.16
N GLU A 611 -22.13 4.75 1.78
CA GLU A 611 -21.11 5.50 2.52
C GLU A 611 -21.64 5.95 3.90
#